data_AF-A0A371D819-F1
#
_entry.id   AF-A0A371D819-F1
#
_cell.length_a   1.000
_cell.length_b   1.000
_cell.length_c   1.000
_cell.angle_alpha   90.00
_cell.angle_beta   90.00
_cell.angle_gamma   90.00
#
_symmetry.space_group_name_H-M   'P 1'
#
loop_
_entity.id
_entity.type
_entity.pdbx_description
1 polymer ?
#
loop_
_entity_poly.entity_id
_entity_poly.type
_entity_poly.pdbx_seq_one_letter_code
_entity_poly.pdbx_strand_id
1 'polypeptide(L)'
;MLVPSKKPSPCLPFPYPKRFVVIRLDPVGMVRHLEDPQALAEAQDITPKKYLFYLNYALDLPGPHSRWCRYSAYPVASALRPSEPQLGITPDMVMPIAPNDTCAKGREPIRPEPPFPFDNCFFWIRSSMVVRIKRKDAAEFDDRRATRLSVREHVAMLVSWRDDSRRIAHFVEERCRLAQSPSATGSPASGTSSPPAGPQPSPASSAATSLRRSASSDDDVGRTENSRDIDHDDGASSVSTSSSDDLADYNLFGWNADPALAFVPLLDAWLELEENITQSEIGKPTDFYEEHEVIKSILTRALARRGDE
;
A
#
# COMPACT_ATOMS: atom_id res chain seq x y z
N MET A 1 -42.66 26.00 -16.79
CA MET A 1 -41.32 25.36 -16.86
C MET A 1 -40.93 24.92 -15.46
N LEU A 2 -41.01 23.62 -15.16
CA LEU A 2 -40.55 23.07 -13.90
C LEU A 2 -39.03 22.86 -13.99
N VAL A 3 -38.27 23.58 -13.17
CA VAL A 3 -36.85 23.34 -12.96
C VAL A 3 -36.72 21.94 -12.35
N PRO A 4 -35.97 21.00 -12.96
CA PRO A 4 -35.77 19.70 -12.34
C PRO A 4 -34.96 19.89 -11.06
N SER A 5 -35.60 19.58 -9.93
CA SER A 5 -34.95 19.49 -8.62
C SER A 5 -33.80 18.50 -8.72
N LYS A 6 -32.57 19.00 -8.56
CA LYS A 6 -31.33 18.21 -8.56
C LYS A 6 -31.43 17.26 -7.36
N LYS A 7 -31.77 15.98 -7.61
CA LYS A 7 -31.77 14.95 -6.56
C LYS A 7 -30.45 15.03 -5.79
N PRO A 8 -30.46 15.04 -4.45
CA PRO A 8 -29.22 14.97 -3.70
C PRO A 8 -28.50 13.68 -4.11
N SER A 9 -27.28 13.83 -4.65
CA SER A 9 -26.32 12.74 -4.81
C SER A 9 -26.33 11.89 -3.53
N PRO A 10 -26.41 10.56 -3.62
CA PRO A 10 -26.43 9.72 -2.44
C PRO A 10 -25.10 9.90 -1.71
N CYS A 11 -25.13 10.46 -0.51
CA CYS A 11 -23.97 10.43 0.36
C CYS A 11 -23.81 8.97 0.79
N LEU A 12 -22.58 8.45 0.69
CA LEU A 12 -22.30 7.07 1.07
C LEU A 12 -21.72 7.03 2.49
N PRO A 13 -21.85 5.89 3.18
CA PRO A 13 -21.22 5.70 4.50
C PRO A 13 -19.69 5.70 4.45
N PHE A 14 -19.10 5.71 3.25
CA PHE A 14 -17.67 5.73 2.98
C PHE A 14 -17.34 6.71 1.84
N PRO A 15 -16.13 7.30 1.81
CA PRO A 15 -15.73 8.21 0.74
C PRO A 15 -15.70 7.53 -0.64
N TYR A 16 -15.96 8.30 -1.71
CA TYR A 16 -15.66 7.78 -3.04
C TYR A 16 -14.15 7.62 -3.27
N PRO A 17 -13.75 6.67 -4.13
CA PRO A 17 -12.40 6.64 -4.69
C PRO A 17 -12.01 7.96 -5.36
N LYS A 18 -10.70 8.12 -5.56
CA LYS A 18 -10.04 9.27 -6.20
C LYS A 18 -10.21 10.56 -5.42
N ARG A 19 -10.18 10.48 -4.09
CA ARG A 19 -10.32 11.59 -3.14
C ARG A 19 -9.13 11.68 -2.22
N PHE A 20 -8.75 12.91 -1.91
CA PHE A 20 -7.82 13.18 -0.83
C PHE A 20 -8.58 13.20 0.48
N VAL A 21 -7.96 12.66 1.52
CA VAL A 21 -8.52 12.55 2.86
C VAL A 21 -7.45 12.83 3.90
N VAL A 22 -7.83 13.55 4.94
CA VAL A 22 -7.08 13.52 6.19
C VAL A 22 -7.47 12.26 6.91
N ILE A 23 -6.48 11.52 7.42
CA ILE A 23 -6.69 10.29 8.17
C ILE A 23 -5.99 10.36 9.52
N ARG A 24 -6.48 9.53 10.45
CA ARG A 24 -5.83 9.28 11.73
C ARG A 24 -6.02 7.82 12.09
N LEU A 25 -4.95 7.17 12.55
CA LEU A 25 -5.00 5.78 13.02
C LEU A 25 -5.96 5.67 14.23
N ASP A 26 -6.71 4.58 14.32
CA ASP A 26 -7.52 4.21 15.49
C ASP A 26 -6.91 2.97 16.18
N PRO A 27 -5.85 3.13 17.00
CA PRO A 27 -5.19 2.01 17.66
C PRO A 27 -6.14 1.19 18.54
N VAL A 28 -7.00 1.88 19.30
CA VAL A 28 -7.97 1.26 20.20
C VAL A 28 -8.95 0.41 19.40
N GLY A 29 -9.48 0.94 18.30
CA GLY A 29 -10.35 0.21 17.39
C GLY A 29 -9.69 -1.02 16.78
N MET A 30 -8.38 -0.99 16.53
CA MET A 30 -7.63 -2.13 16.03
C MET A 30 -7.53 -3.28 17.04
N VAL A 31 -7.35 -3.00 18.34
CA VAL A 31 -7.15 -4.06 19.36
C VAL A 31 -8.41 -4.45 20.13
N ARG A 32 -9.47 -3.64 20.12
CA ARG A 32 -10.66 -3.82 20.98
C ARG A 32 -11.29 -5.21 20.87
N HIS A 33 -11.29 -5.80 19.68
CA HIS A 33 -11.89 -7.10 19.40
C HIS A 33 -11.13 -8.29 20.00
N LEU A 34 -9.89 -8.08 20.47
CA LEU A 34 -9.08 -9.11 21.12
C LEU A 34 -9.41 -9.30 22.59
N GLU A 35 -10.16 -8.36 23.20
CA GLU A 35 -10.55 -8.39 24.62
C GLU A 35 -9.36 -8.52 25.59
N ASP A 36 -8.17 -8.10 25.15
CA ASP A 36 -6.93 -8.12 25.93
C ASP A 36 -6.71 -6.76 26.64
N PRO A 37 -6.78 -6.72 27.98
CA PRO A 37 -6.64 -5.47 28.75
C PRO A 37 -5.26 -4.82 28.60
N GLN A 38 -4.19 -5.61 28.44
CA GLN A 38 -2.84 -5.09 28.27
C GLN A 38 -2.70 -4.45 26.88
N ALA A 39 -3.16 -5.12 25.84
CA ALA A 39 -3.18 -4.56 24.48
C ALA A 39 -4.00 -3.27 24.39
N LEU A 40 -5.13 -3.24 25.10
CA LEU A 40 -6.00 -2.06 25.16
C LEU A 40 -5.31 -0.88 25.83
N ALA A 41 -4.61 -1.09 26.95
CA ALA A 41 -3.86 -0.05 27.64
C ALA A 41 -2.72 0.49 26.76
N GLU A 42 -1.92 -0.39 26.17
CA GLU A 42 -0.81 0.03 25.29
C GLU A 42 -1.31 0.78 24.05
N ALA A 43 -2.46 0.39 23.48
CA ALA A 43 -3.07 1.10 22.36
C ALA A 43 -3.64 2.47 22.74
N GLN A 44 -4.07 2.68 24.00
CA GLN A 44 -4.51 3.98 24.51
C GLN A 44 -3.35 4.97 24.70
N ASP A 45 -2.15 4.46 24.96
CA ASP A 45 -0.95 5.29 25.12
C ASP A 45 -0.39 5.80 23.78
N ILE A 46 -0.79 5.19 22.66
CA ILE A 46 -0.44 5.69 21.33
C ILE A 46 -1.16 7.01 21.09
N THR A 47 -0.42 8.05 20.73
CA THR A 47 -0.95 9.36 20.31
C THR A 47 -0.87 9.46 18.78
N PRO A 48 -1.94 9.14 18.04
CA PRO A 48 -1.87 9.08 16.58
C PRO A 48 -1.82 10.47 15.97
N LYS A 49 -0.93 10.67 15.01
CA LYS A 49 -0.88 11.92 14.23
C LYS A 49 -1.91 11.90 13.10
N LYS A 50 -2.12 13.07 12.50
CA LYS A 50 -2.91 13.20 11.28
C LYS A 50 -2.00 13.12 10.06
N TYR A 51 -2.47 12.41 9.05
CA TYR A 51 -1.76 12.20 7.79
C TYR A 51 -2.68 12.50 6.61
N LEU A 52 -2.08 12.81 5.47
CA LEU A 52 -2.81 13.08 4.24
C LEU A 52 -2.69 11.90 3.30
N PHE A 53 -3.81 11.38 2.81
CA PHE A 53 -3.88 10.20 1.95
C PHE A 53 -4.70 10.50 0.72
N TYR A 54 -4.40 9.81 -0.37
CA TYR A 54 -5.23 9.75 -1.58
C TYR A 54 -5.82 8.34 -1.71
N LEU A 55 -7.14 8.23 -1.70
CA LEU A 55 -7.86 6.98 -1.89
C LEU A 55 -7.87 6.62 -3.37
N ASN A 56 -7.15 5.56 -3.76
CA ASN A 56 -6.97 5.14 -5.14
C ASN A 56 -8.25 4.47 -5.68
N TYR A 57 -8.58 3.31 -5.12
CA TYR A 57 -9.81 2.56 -5.38
C TYR A 57 -10.24 1.80 -4.13
N ALA A 58 -11.56 1.59 -4.01
CA ALA A 58 -12.12 0.73 -2.98
C ALA A 58 -11.83 -0.73 -3.34
N LEU A 59 -11.42 -1.50 -2.34
CA LEU A 59 -11.18 -2.94 -2.44
C LEU A 59 -12.39 -3.75 -1.97
N ASP A 60 -13.32 -3.11 -1.26
CA ASP A 60 -14.56 -3.72 -0.80
C ASP A 60 -15.78 -3.07 -1.47
N LEU A 61 -16.83 -3.88 -1.64
CA LEU A 61 -18.19 -3.39 -1.87
C LEU A 61 -18.85 -3.18 -0.51
N PRO A 62 -19.07 -1.92 -0.05
CA PRO A 62 -19.59 -1.67 1.28
C PRO A 62 -21.05 -2.14 1.40
N GLY A 63 -21.29 -3.07 2.32
CA GLY A 63 -22.63 -3.55 2.67
C GLY A 63 -23.31 -2.69 3.75
N PRO A 64 -24.62 -2.87 3.99
CA PRO A 64 -25.38 -2.10 4.99
C PRO A 64 -24.86 -2.21 6.43
N HIS A 65 -24.07 -3.23 6.74
CA HIS A 65 -23.51 -3.51 8.07
C HIS A 65 -21.97 -3.43 8.11
N SER A 66 -21.34 -3.02 7.00
CA SER A 66 -19.89 -2.84 6.96
C SER A 66 -19.48 -1.78 8.00
N ARG A 67 -18.56 -2.15 8.91
CA ARG A 67 -18.00 -1.25 9.92
C ARG A 67 -16.85 -0.40 9.38
N TRP A 68 -16.25 -0.86 8.29
CA TRP A 68 -15.17 -0.22 7.57
C TRP A 68 -15.20 -0.67 6.11
N CYS A 69 -14.47 0.04 5.26
CA CYS A 69 -14.25 -0.30 3.85
C CYS A 69 -12.74 -0.21 3.54
N ARG A 70 -12.20 -1.22 2.85
CA ARG A 70 -10.79 -1.22 2.42
C ARG A 70 -10.58 -0.35 1.19
N TYR A 71 -9.44 0.33 1.17
CA TYR A 71 -8.97 1.09 0.04
C TYR A 71 -7.51 0.76 -0.23
N SER A 72 -7.14 0.67 -1.51
CA SER A 72 -5.77 0.97 -1.91
C SER A 72 -5.61 2.48 -1.82
N ALA A 73 -4.57 2.96 -1.14
CA ALA A 73 -4.35 4.38 -0.90
C ALA A 73 -2.88 4.75 -0.97
N TYR A 74 -2.61 5.98 -1.37
CA TYR A 74 -1.27 6.56 -1.40
C TYR A 74 -1.14 7.60 -0.29
N PRO A 75 -0.18 7.44 0.64
CA PRO A 75 0.23 8.51 1.52
C PRO A 75 0.73 9.70 0.69
N VAL A 76 0.33 10.91 1.09
CA VAL A 76 0.81 12.17 0.54
C VAL A 76 1.86 12.72 1.48
N ALA A 77 3.04 13.01 0.94
CA ALA A 77 4.15 13.55 1.70
C ALA A 77 4.26 15.06 1.56
N SER A 78 4.74 15.71 2.61
CA SER A 78 5.14 17.13 2.62
C SER A 78 6.64 17.34 2.30
N ALA A 79 7.34 16.27 1.89
CA ALA A 79 8.78 16.28 1.60
C ALA A 79 9.13 15.23 0.56
N LEU A 80 10.35 15.33 0.01
CA LEU A 80 10.93 14.28 -0.83
C LEU A 80 11.07 12.98 -0.03
N ARG A 81 11.03 11.86 -0.74
CA ARG A 81 11.19 10.55 -0.13
C ARG A 81 12.62 10.32 0.37
N PRO A 82 12.81 9.57 1.46
CA PRO A 82 14.11 9.01 1.80
C PRO A 82 14.63 8.13 0.66
N SER A 83 15.96 8.06 0.52
CA SER A 83 16.58 7.07 -0.38
C SER A 83 16.49 5.70 0.25
N GLU A 84 16.22 4.69 -0.58
CA GLU A 84 16.31 3.28 -0.19
C GLU A 84 17.27 2.59 -1.18
N PRO A 85 18.60 2.71 -0.96
CA PRO A 85 19.60 2.21 -1.91
C PRO A 85 19.44 0.72 -2.22
N GLN A 86 18.93 -0.05 -1.25
CA GLN A 86 18.71 -1.50 -1.41
C GLN A 86 17.62 -1.84 -2.43
N LEU A 87 16.74 -0.88 -2.75
CA LEU A 87 15.67 -1.03 -3.72
C LEU A 87 15.90 -0.18 -4.97
N GLY A 88 17.06 0.46 -5.12
CA GLY A 88 17.34 1.35 -6.25
C GLY A 88 16.51 2.62 -6.23
N ILE A 89 15.97 2.96 -5.06
CA ILE A 89 15.02 4.04 -4.87
C ILE A 89 15.75 5.32 -4.49
N THR A 90 15.43 6.41 -5.21
CA THR A 90 16.09 7.71 -5.07
C THR A 90 15.11 8.80 -4.65
N PRO A 91 15.55 9.87 -3.95
CA PRO A 91 14.67 10.93 -3.44
C PRO A 91 13.82 11.64 -4.49
N ASP A 92 14.24 11.61 -5.76
CA ASP A 92 13.52 12.21 -6.88
C ASP A 92 12.42 11.35 -7.50
N MET A 93 12.28 10.09 -7.07
CA MET A 93 11.19 9.22 -7.54
C MET A 93 9.88 9.56 -6.83
N VAL A 94 9.40 10.78 -7.10
CA VAL A 94 8.19 11.39 -6.53
C VAL A 94 7.34 12.03 -7.63
N MET A 95 6.06 12.19 -7.38
CA MET A 95 5.13 12.89 -8.27
C MET A 95 4.62 14.13 -7.55
N PRO A 96 4.95 15.35 -8.03
CA PRO A 96 4.47 16.57 -7.41
C PRO A 96 2.96 16.73 -7.60
N ILE A 97 2.30 17.31 -6.60
CA ILE A 97 0.88 17.66 -6.60
C ILE A 97 0.78 19.18 -6.69
N ALA A 98 0.17 19.69 -7.74
CA ALA A 98 -0.03 21.13 -7.94
C ALA A 98 -0.73 21.75 -6.72
N PRO A 99 -0.31 22.94 -6.23
CA PRO A 99 0.53 23.92 -6.93
C PRO A 99 2.05 23.68 -6.85
N ASN A 100 2.51 22.56 -6.27
CA ASN A 100 3.93 22.24 -6.25
C ASN A 100 4.50 22.06 -7.66
N ASP A 101 5.38 22.96 -8.08
CA ASP A 101 6.15 22.87 -9.32
C ASP A 101 7.63 22.55 -9.06
N THR A 102 8.02 22.45 -7.79
CA THR A 102 9.39 22.15 -7.38
C THR A 102 9.71 20.67 -7.57
N CYS A 103 10.99 20.37 -7.78
CA CYS A 103 11.52 19.00 -7.88
C CYS A 103 10.89 18.13 -8.99
N ALA A 104 10.18 18.73 -9.95
CA ALA A 104 9.45 17.97 -10.94
C ALA A 104 10.37 17.21 -11.92
N LYS A 105 11.67 17.54 -12.04
CA LYS A 105 12.62 16.91 -12.99
C LYS A 105 12.01 16.67 -14.40
N GLY A 106 11.21 17.62 -14.88
CA GLY A 106 10.50 17.52 -16.17
C GLY A 106 9.14 16.80 -16.14
N ARG A 107 8.66 16.36 -14.98
CA ARG A 107 7.30 15.85 -14.77
C ARG A 107 6.32 17.00 -14.70
N GLU A 108 5.12 16.76 -15.21
CA GLU A 108 4.02 17.68 -15.00
C GLU A 108 3.37 17.36 -13.64
N PRO A 109 3.19 18.36 -12.74
CA PRO A 109 2.47 18.14 -11.50
C PRO A 109 1.04 17.69 -11.74
N ILE A 110 0.58 16.73 -10.93
CA ILE A 110 -0.80 16.27 -10.92
C ILE A 110 -1.69 17.39 -10.39
N ARG A 111 -2.84 17.62 -11.02
CA ARG A 111 -3.73 18.75 -10.71
C ARG A 111 -5.05 18.30 -10.09
N PRO A 112 -5.21 18.45 -8.76
CA PRO A 112 -6.49 18.21 -8.11
C PRO A 112 -7.54 19.27 -8.44
N GLU A 113 -8.80 18.89 -8.26
CA GLU A 113 -9.99 19.72 -8.35
C GLU A 113 -10.82 19.59 -7.07
N PRO A 114 -11.20 20.69 -6.38
CA PRO A 114 -10.62 22.03 -6.50
C PRO A 114 -9.08 22.03 -6.30
N PRO A 115 -8.38 23.15 -6.59
CA PRO A 115 -6.94 23.26 -6.39
C PRO A 115 -6.51 22.73 -5.02
N PHE A 116 -5.39 22.02 -5.00
CA PHE A 116 -4.88 21.44 -3.76
C PHE A 116 -4.47 22.55 -2.77
N PRO A 117 -4.83 22.43 -1.49
CA PRO A 117 -4.62 23.52 -0.54
C PRO A 117 -3.19 23.65 -0.02
N PHE A 118 -2.31 22.69 -0.32
CA PHE A 118 -0.94 22.64 0.21
C PHE A 118 0.10 22.71 -0.92
N ASP A 119 1.17 23.46 -0.73
CA ASP A 119 2.08 23.86 -1.81
C ASP A 119 3.29 22.93 -2.03
N ASN A 120 3.61 22.07 -1.06
CA ASN A 120 4.80 21.23 -1.07
C ASN A 120 4.46 19.74 -0.89
N CYS A 121 3.49 19.26 -1.66
CA CYS A 121 3.00 17.88 -1.56
C CYS A 121 3.43 16.98 -2.73
N PHE A 122 3.66 15.71 -2.41
CA PHE A 122 4.12 14.70 -3.36
C PHE A 122 3.47 13.35 -3.10
N PHE A 123 3.27 12.56 -4.16
CA PHE A 123 3.22 11.11 -4.04
C PHE A 123 4.62 10.52 -4.13
N TRP A 124 4.87 9.43 -3.41
CA TRP A 124 6.11 8.67 -3.49
C TRP A 124 5.89 7.39 -4.31
N ILE A 125 6.84 7.01 -5.16
CA ILE A 125 6.69 5.72 -5.88
C ILE A 125 6.76 4.55 -4.89
N ARG A 126 5.92 3.52 -5.12
CA ARG A 126 5.83 2.31 -4.28
C ARG A 126 5.47 2.60 -2.81
N SER A 127 4.74 3.69 -2.54
CA SER A 127 4.22 3.98 -1.19
C SER A 127 2.77 3.55 -0.96
N SER A 128 2.11 3.01 -2.00
CA SER A 128 0.72 2.56 -1.90
C SER A 128 0.58 1.49 -0.82
N MET A 129 -0.51 1.55 -0.08
CA MET A 129 -0.84 0.56 0.93
C MET A 129 -2.34 0.34 1.03
N VAL A 130 -2.72 -0.79 1.62
CA VAL A 130 -4.12 -1.07 1.93
C VAL A 130 -4.45 -0.46 3.29
N VAL A 131 -5.59 0.22 3.38
CA VAL A 131 -6.11 0.82 4.63
C VAL A 131 -7.59 0.50 4.79
N ARG A 132 -8.09 0.51 6.03
CA ARG A 132 -9.52 0.40 6.36
C ARG A 132 -10.04 1.74 6.83
N ILE A 133 -10.99 2.32 6.11
CA ILE A 133 -11.67 3.56 6.51
C ILE A 133 -12.91 3.18 7.30
N LYS A 134 -13.02 3.68 8.54
CA LYS A 134 -14.19 3.45 9.40
C LYS A 134 -15.44 4.06 8.81
N ARG A 135 -16.56 3.38 9.03
CA ARG A 135 -17.88 3.93 8.78
C ARG A 135 -18.12 5.10 9.74
N LYS A 136 -18.77 6.14 9.24
CA LYS A 136 -19.21 7.27 10.05
C LYS A 136 -20.69 7.06 10.42
N ASP A 137 -20.97 6.93 11.71
CA ASP A 137 -22.28 6.44 12.19
C ASP A 137 -23.41 7.51 12.17
N ALA A 138 -23.06 8.80 12.22
CA ALA A 138 -24.04 9.89 12.38
C ALA A 138 -23.98 10.99 11.29
N ALA A 139 -22.92 11.04 10.50
CA ALA A 139 -22.75 12.01 9.42
C ALA A 139 -22.18 11.30 8.20
N GLU A 140 -22.84 11.42 7.06
CA GLU A 140 -22.36 10.83 5.82
C GLU A 140 -21.12 11.60 5.33
N PHE A 141 -20.30 10.96 4.48
CA PHE A 141 -19.19 11.65 3.84
C PHE A 141 -19.75 12.58 2.75
N ASP A 142 -19.44 13.89 2.84
CA ASP A 142 -19.79 14.85 1.79
C ASP A 142 -18.68 14.93 0.74
N ASP A 143 -18.71 13.98 -0.19
CA ASP A 143 -17.77 13.91 -1.32
C ASP A 143 -17.75 15.14 -2.23
N ARG A 144 -18.70 16.07 -2.11
CA ARG A 144 -18.71 17.32 -2.88
C ARG A 144 -17.69 18.32 -2.37
N ARG A 145 -17.31 18.21 -1.10
CA ARG A 145 -16.32 19.06 -0.43
C ARG A 145 -14.90 18.51 -0.56
N ALA A 146 -14.77 17.29 -1.05
CA ALA A 146 -13.49 16.61 -1.18
C ALA A 146 -12.66 17.14 -2.34
N THR A 147 -11.38 17.41 -2.08
CA THR A 147 -10.38 17.55 -3.14
C THR A 147 -10.17 16.22 -3.84
N ARG A 148 -10.11 16.23 -5.17
CA ARG A 148 -10.11 15.02 -5.99
C ARG A 148 -9.22 15.09 -7.20
N LEU A 149 -8.88 13.92 -7.75
CA LEU A 149 -8.36 13.85 -9.11
C LEU A 149 -9.49 13.58 -10.09
N SER A 150 -9.46 14.27 -11.23
CA SER A 150 -10.23 13.87 -12.41
C SER A 150 -9.75 12.49 -12.89
N VAL A 151 -10.55 11.82 -13.73
CA VAL A 151 -10.15 10.51 -14.29
C VAL A 151 -8.83 10.64 -15.07
N ARG A 152 -8.67 11.74 -15.81
CA ARG A 152 -7.46 12.03 -16.59
C ARG A 152 -6.23 12.17 -15.68
N GLU A 153 -6.33 12.97 -14.63
CA GLU A 153 -5.23 13.21 -13.68
C GLU A 153 -4.87 11.95 -12.90
N HIS A 154 -5.86 11.15 -12.54
CA HIS A 154 -5.64 9.85 -11.93
C HIS A 154 -4.88 8.88 -12.84
N VAL A 155 -5.27 8.77 -14.11
CA VAL A 155 -4.56 7.93 -15.09
C VAL A 155 -3.14 8.47 -15.33
N ALA A 156 -2.98 9.80 -15.42
CA ALA A 156 -1.67 10.43 -15.57
C ALA A 156 -0.75 10.08 -14.38
N MET A 157 -1.27 10.13 -13.15
CA MET A 157 -0.53 9.70 -11.95
C MET A 157 -0.06 8.24 -12.07
N LEU A 158 -0.95 7.31 -12.46
CA LEU A 158 -0.59 5.88 -12.58
C LEU A 158 0.47 5.63 -13.66
N VAL A 159 0.34 6.27 -14.82
CA VAL A 159 1.26 6.09 -15.96
C VAL A 159 2.64 6.73 -15.68
N SER A 160 2.68 7.80 -14.89
CA SER A 160 3.92 8.52 -14.59
C SER A 160 4.97 7.70 -13.86
N TRP A 161 4.57 6.60 -13.21
CA TRP A 161 5.48 5.71 -12.51
C TRP A 161 6.28 4.78 -13.43
N ARG A 162 5.93 4.67 -14.72
CA ARG A 162 6.53 3.69 -15.63
C ARG A 162 8.05 3.80 -15.74
N ASP A 163 8.58 5.02 -15.78
CA ASP A 163 10.03 5.23 -15.97
C ASP A 163 10.80 4.93 -14.70
N ASP A 164 10.27 5.32 -13.54
CA ASP A 164 10.86 4.99 -12.25
C ASP A 164 10.76 3.49 -11.93
N SER A 165 9.64 2.85 -12.24
CA SER A 165 9.50 1.39 -12.11
C SER A 165 10.53 0.65 -12.95
N ARG A 166 10.81 1.11 -14.18
CA ARG A 166 11.89 0.55 -15.02
C ARG A 166 13.28 0.78 -14.42
N ARG A 167 13.55 1.97 -13.89
CA ARG A 167 14.82 2.27 -13.19
C ARG A 167 15.03 1.34 -11.99
N ILE A 168 13.98 1.14 -11.18
CA ILE A 168 14.01 0.25 -10.02
C ILE A 168 14.22 -1.22 -10.45
N ALA A 169 13.47 -1.68 -11.46
CA ALA A 169 13.59 -3.06 -11.96
C ALA A 169 15.01 -3.35 -12.47
N HIS A 170 15.56 -2.47 -13.30
CA HIS A 170 16.93 -2.59 -13.80
C HIS A 170 17.96 -2.62 -12.66
N PHE A 171 17.80 -1.78 -11.63
CA PHE A 171 18.68 -1.80 -10.46
C PHE A 171 18.63 -3.14 -9.71
N VAL A 172 17.42 -3.67 -9.48
CA VAL A 172 17.23 -4.94 -8.77
C VAL A 172 17.83 -6.10 -9.57
N GLU A 173 17.61 -6.12 -10.88
CA GLU A 173 18.15 -7.13 -11.80
C GLU A 173 19.69 -7.14 -11.77
N GLU A 174 20.31 -5.97 -11.93
CA GLU A 174 21.77 -5.82 -11.88
C GLU A 174 22.35 -6.29 -10.54
N ARG A 175 21.70 -5.95 -9.43
CA ARG A 175 22.13 -6.39 -8.10
C ARG A 175 22.03 -7.91 -7.94
N CYS A 176 20.95 -8.53 -8.44
CA CYS A 176 20.79 -9.98 -8.46
C CYS A 176 21.87 -10.66 -9.32
N ARG A 177 22.17 -10.11 -10.50
CA ARG A 177 23.21 -10.62 -11.40
C ARG A 177 24.60 -10.59 -10.75
N LEU A 178 24.95 -9.49 -10.08
CA LEU A 178 26.21 -9.36 -9.36
C LEU A 178 26.31 -10.31 -8.17
N ALA A 179 25.21 -10.53 -7.43
CA ALA A 179 25.18 -11.48 -6.31
C ALA A 179 25.32 -12.95 -6.76
N GLN A 180 24.92 -13.27 -7.98
CA GLN A 180 25.00 -14.63 -8.56
C GLN A 180 26.33 -14.89 -9.29
N SER A 181 27.18 -13.88 -9.48
CA SER A 181 28.48 -14.06 -10.10
C SER A 181 29.43 -14.70 -9.08
N PRO A 182 29.90 -15.94 -9.28
CA PRO A 182 30.85 -16.56 -8.35
C PRO A 182 32.15 -15.76 -8.39
N SER A 183 32.54 -15.19 -7.24
CA SER A 183 33.85 -14.60 -7.05
C SER A 183 34.93 -15.61 -7.46
N ALA A 184 35.53 -15.39 -8.62
CA ALA A 184 36.73 -16.09 -9.05
C ALA A 184 37.88 -15.72 -8.10
N THR A 185 37.93 -16.41 -6.96
CA THR A 185 39.02 -16.33 -5.99
C THR A 185 39.61 -17.74 -5.92
N GLY A 186 40.89 -17.82 -6.26
CA GLY A 186 41.53 -19.02 -6.78
C GLY A 186 41.63 -20.18 -5.80
N SER A 187 41.55 -21.38 -6.37
CA SER A 187 42.08 -22.58 -5.72
C SER A 187 43.58 -22.68 -5.96
N PRO A 188 44.43 -22.77 -4.92
CA PRO A 188 45.74 -23.34 -5.07
C PRO A 188 45.61 -24.86 -5.26
N ALA A 189 46.54 -25.42 -6.03
CA ALA A 189 46.65 -26.84 -6.30
C ALA A 189 46.94 -27.68 -5.04
N SER A 190 46.61 -28.97 -5.13
CA SER A 190 46.97 -30.16 -4.32
C SER A 190 45.69 -30.85 -3.87
N GLY A 191 45.46 -32.15 -4.02
CA GLY A 191 46.34 -33.30 -4.13
C GLY A 191 45.58 -34.46 -3.48
N THR A 192 45.41 -35.55 -4.22
CA THR A 192 44.55 -36.70 -3.92
C THR A 192 45.06 -37.54 -2.74
N SER A 193 44.19 -37.91 -1.78
CA SER A 193 44.05 -39.30 -1.25
C SER A 193 43.19 -39.35 0.04
N SER A 194 42.20 -40.26 0.08
CA SER A 194 41.33 -40.61 1.23
C SER A 194 41.84 -41.87 1.99
N PRO A 195 41.08 -42.50 2.92
CA PRO A 195 41.10 -42.38 4.41
C PRO A 195 41.51 -43.74 5.09
N PRO A 196 41.32 -44.07 6.42
CA PRO A 196 40.00 -44.23 7.11
C PRO A 196 39.92 -44.08 8.67
N ALA A 197 38.66 -43.99 9.15
CA ALA A 197 38.02 -44.54 10.37
C ALA A 197 38.27 -43.99 11.81
N GLY A 198 37.16 -43.61 12.48
CA GLY A 198 36.99 -43.56 13.95
C GLY A 198 35.74 -42.77 14.42
N PRO A 199 34.91 -43.23 15.39
CA PRO A 199 33.49 -42.81 15.54
C PRO A 199 33.15 -41.83 16.71
N GLN A 200 32.18 -40.93 16.45
CA GLN A 200 31.24 -40.19 17.37
C GLN A 200 31.82 -39.37 18.56
N PRO A 201 31.06 -38.45 19.23
CA PRO A 201 29.63 -38.10 19.15
C PRO A 201 29.30 -36.58 19.01
N SER A 202 28.04 -36.27 18.71
CA SER A 202 27.44 -34.90 18.74
C SER A 202 27.35 -34.34 20.16
N PRO A 203 27.29 -33.00 20.33
CA PRO A 203 25.98 -32.38 20.60
C PRO A 203 25.78 -30.95 20.05
N ALA A 204 24.49 -30.65 19.80
CA ALA A 204 23.75 -29.39 20.02
C ALA A 204 24.22 -28.03 19.44
N SER A 205 23.19 -27.26 19.03
CA SER A 205 23.17 -25.80 18.74
C SER A 205 23.79 -25.37 17.40
N SER A 206 23.18 -24.56 16.53
CA SER A 206 22.06 -23.63 16.67
C SER A 206 21.36 -23.48 15.31
N ALA A 207 20.03 -23.50 15.30
CA ALA A 207 19.23 -23.08 14.16
C ALA A 207 19.25 -21.54 14.08
N ALA A 208 20.02 -21.01 13.14
CA ALA A 208 19.89 -19.61 12.73
C ALA A 208 18.69 -19.51 11.79
N THR A 209 17.55 -19.13 12.34
CA THR A 209 16.33 -18.83 11.57
C THR A 209 16.53 -17.49 10.85
N SER A 210 17.07 -17.55 9.62
CA SER A 210 17.05 -16.41 8.71
C SER A 210 15.60 -16.10 8.32
N LEU A 211 15.04 -15.06 8.92
CA LEU A 211 13.77 -14.46 8.54
C LEU A 211 13.85 -13.96 7.09
N ARG A 212 13.36 -14.79 6.17
CA ARG A 212 13.00 -14.37 4.81
C ARG A 212 11.87 -13.35 4.94
N ARG A 213 12.20 -12.09 4.67
CA ARG A 213 11.24 -11.01 4.46
C ARG A 213 10.43 -11.36 3.20
N SER A 214 9.16 -11.71 3.39
CA SER A 214 8.20 -11.91 2.30
C SER A 214 8.06 -10.62 1.51
N ALA A 215 8.65 -10.59 0.31
CA ALA A 215 8.33 -9.59 -0.69
C ALA A 215 6.97 -9.97 -1.27
N SER A 216 5.97 -9.11 -1.06
CA SER A 216 4.68 -9.23 -1.73
C SER A 216 4.89 -9.08 -3.23
N SER A 217 4.42 -10.11 -3.95
CA SER A 217 4.27 -10.16 -5.40
C SER A 217 3.32 -9.07 -5.86
N ASP A 218 3.74 -8.24 -6.81
CA ASP A 218 2.84 -7.52 -7.73
C ASP A 218 3.58 -7.14 -9.02
N ASP A 219 2.84 -7.30 -10.13
CA ASP A 219 3.01 -6.77 -11.49
C ASP A 219 3.98 -7.47 -12.47
N ASP A 220 3.53 -8.62 -13.01
CA ASP A 220 3.95 -9.12 -14.32
C ASP A 220 3.05 -8.52 -15.41
N VAL A 221 3.52 -7.46 -16.07
CA VAL A 221 2.96 -6.99 -17.35
C VAL A 221 4.10 -6.57 -18.26
N GLY A 222 4.46 -7.42 -19.22
CA GLY A 222 5.28 -6.96 -20.34
C GLY A 222 5.96 -8.05 -21.15
N ARG A 223 5.21 -8.75 -22.02
CA ARG A 223 5.83 -9.39 -23.18
C ARG A 223 4.99 -9.15 -24.43
N THR A 224 5.44 -8.20 -25.24
CA THR A 224 4.97 -7.99 -26.61
C THR A 224 6.13 -8.30 -27.54
N GLU A 225 6.10 -9.44 -28.22
CA GLU A 225 6.97 -9.73 -29.35
C GLU A 225 6.11 -9.86 -30.60
N ASN A 226 6.44 -9.05 -31.60
CA ASN A 226 5.90 -9.11 -32.95
C ASN A 226 6.22 -10.47 -33.60
N SER A 227 5.21 -11.12 -34.17
CA SER A 227 5.38 -11.78 -35.47
C SER A 227 4.09 -11.64 -36.26
N ARG A 228 4.22 -11.15 -37.49
CA ARG A 228 3.19 -11.20 -38.52
C ARG A 228 3.08 -12.65 -38.96
N ASP A 229 1.86 -13.16 -39.09
CA ASP A 229 1.39 -13.92 -40.24
C ASP A 229 -0.14 -13.97 -40.21
N ILE A 230 -0.72 -13.78 -41.39
CA ILE A 230 -2.15 -13.72 -41.66
C ILE A 230 -2.62 -15.15 -41.91
N ASP A 231 -3.59 -15.64 -41.15
CA ASP A 231 -4.53 -16.66 -41.62
C ASP A 231 -5.89 -16.48 -40.93
N HIS A 232 -6.95 -16.60 -41.73
CA HIS A 232 -8.35 -16.55 -41.32
C HIS A 232 -8.73 -17.81 -40.55
N ASP A 233 -9.32 -17.64 -39.35
CA ASP A 233 -10.24 -18.66 -38.82
C ASP A 233 -11.38 -18.00 -38.02
N ASP A 234 -12.61 -18.34 -38.42
CA ASP A 234 -13.87 -17.95 -37.78
C ASP A 234 -14.05 -18.80 -36.52
N GLY A 235 -13.53 -18.30 -35.39
CA GLY A 235 -13.69 -18.94 -34.08
C GLY A 235 -14.27 -17.95 -33.09
N ALA A 236 -15.54 -18.13 -32.74
CA ALA A 236 -16.23 -17.39 -31.69
C ALA A 236 -15.32 -17.26 -30.45
N SER A 237 -14.83 -16.05 -30.17
CA SER A 237 -14.04 -15.79 -28.98
C SER A 237 -14.93 -16.00 -27.77
N SER A 238 -14.78 -17.16 -27.12
CA SER A 238 -15.36 -17.39 -25.80
C SER A 238 -14.78 -16.33 -24.89
N VAL A 239 -15.63 -15.40 -24.48
CA VAL A 239 -15.37 -14.52 -23.35
C VAL A 239 -15.07 -15.48 -22.20
N SER A 240 -13.81 -15.58 -21.78
CA SER A 240 -13.44 -16.33 -20.59
C SER A 240 -14.15 -15.64 -19.43
N THR A 241 -15.32 -16.17 -19.06
CA THR A 241 -16.00 -15.81 -17.83
C THR A 241 -15.06 -16.20 -16.71
N SER A 242 -14.41 -15.22 -16.08
CA SER A 242 -13.68 -15.43 -14.83
C SER A 242 -14.59 -16.21 -13.89
N SER A 243 -14.10 -17.34 -13.39
CA SER A 243 -14.91 -18.23 -12.54
C SER A 243 -15.38 -17.44 -11.31
N SER A 244 -16.58 -17.74 -10.80
CA SER A 244 -17.05 -17.18 -9.53
C SER A 244 -16.07 -17.43 -8.36
N ASP A 245 -15.22 -18.44 -8.50
CA ASP A 245 -14.19 -18.78 -7.51
C ASP A 245 -13.08 -17.72 -7.45
N ASP A 246 -12.69 -17.11 -8.58
CA ASP A 246 -11.67 -16.05 -8.61
C ASP A 246 -12.17 -14.79 -7.87
N LEU A 247 -13.48 -14.53 -7.85
CA LEU A 247 -14.09 -13.41 -7.12
C LEU A 247 -14.11 -13.63 -5.60
N ALA A 248 -14.15 -14.88 -5.14
CA ALA A 248 -14.11 -15.20 -3.71
C ALA A 248 -12.72 -14.92 -3.11
N ASP A 249 -11.65 -15.09 -3.89
CA ASP A 249 -10.26 -14.82 -3.48
C ASP A 249 -10.00 -13.33 -3.22
N TYR A 250 -10.69 -12.43 -3.92
CA TYR A 250 -10.58 -10.98 -3.66
C TYR A 250 -11.25 -10.54 -2.33
N ASN A 251 -11.99 -11.43 -1.66
CA ASN A 251 -12.77 -11.15 -0.45
C ASN A 251 -13.56 -9.83 -0.57
N LEU A 252 -14.14 -9.58 -1.75
CA LEU A 252 -14.72 -8.30 -2.16
C LEU A 252 -15.83 -7.79 -1.23
N PHE A 253 -16.51 -8.70 -0.52
CA PHE A 253 -17.55 -8.37 0.44
C PHE A 253 -17.10 -8.51 1.90
N GLY A 254 -15.83 -8.84 2.15
CA GLY A 254 -15.32 -9.12 3.50
C GLY A 254 -15.94 -10.35 4.16
N TRP A 255 -16.47 -11.30 3.35
CA TRP A 255 -17.16 -12.49 3.84
C TRP A 255 -16.20 -13.58 4.33
N ASN A 256 -14.97 -13.61 3.83
CA ASN A 256 -13.94 -14.53 4.29
C ASN A 256 -13.20 -13.90 5.47
N ALA A 257 -13.08 -14.65 6.57
CA ALA A 257 -12.29 -14.26 7.73
C ALA A 257 -10.79 -14.34 7.37
N ASP A 258 -10.22 -13.21 6.96
CA ASP A 258 -8.79 -13.08 6.72
C ASP A 258 -8.09 -12.60 8.01
N PRO A 259 -7.26 -13.43 8.68
CA PRO A 259 -6.52 -12.99 9.85
C PRO A 259 -5.53 -11.85 9.55
N ALA A 260 -5.06 -11.71 8.31
CA ALA A 260 -4.17 -10.61 7.92
C ALA A 260 -4.87 -9.25 7.98
N LEU A 261 -6.20 -9.22 7.85
CA LEU A 261 -7.03 -8.02 7.91
C LEU A 261 -6.95 -7.30 9.26
N ALA A 262 -6.70 -8.02 10.35
CA ALA A 262 -6.48 -7.43 11.68
C ALA A 262 -5.28 -6.47 11.68
N PHE A 263 -4.28 -6.74 10.84
CA PHE A 263 -3.06 -5.93 10.71
C PHE A 263 -3.19 -4.79 9.69
N VAL A 264 -4.25 -4.73 8.89
CA VAL A 264 -4.51 -3.58 8.00
C VAL A 264 -4.92 -2.38 8.86
N PRO A 265 -4.32 -1.18 8.71
CA PRO A 265 -4.58 -0.06 9.61
C PRO A 265 -6.05 0.39 9.53
N LEU A 266 -6.67 0.60 10.70
CA LEU A 266 -8.03 1.12 10.82
C LEU A 266 -7.97 2.62 11.07
N LEU A 267 -8.71 3.40 10.27
CA LEU A 267 -8.55 4.84 10.21
C LEU A 267 -9.88 5.57 10.39
N ASP A 268 -9.84 6.66 11.16
CA ASP A 268 -10.79 7.76 11.03
C ASP A 268 -10.41 8.60 9.80
N ALA A 269 -11.39 9.17 9.10
CA ALA A 269 -11.16 9.96 7.88
C ALA A 269 -12.04 11.22 7.79
N TRP A 270 -11.50 12.26 7.15
CA TRP A 270 -12.14 13.54 6.87
C TRP A 270 -11.82 14.00 5.44
N LEU A 271 -12.82 14.52 4.73
CA LEU A 271 -12.67 14.95 3.32
C LEU A 271 -12.25 16.43 3.20
N GLU A 272 -12.57 17.21 4.21
CA GLU A 272 -12.27 18.63 4.29
C GLU A 272 -10.83 18.85 4.74
N LEU A 273 -9.90 18.91 3.78
CA LEU A 273 -8.47 18.94 4.07
C LEU A 273 -8.06 20.08 5.00
N GLU A 274 -8.41 21.32 4.64
CA GLU A 274 -8.01 22.54 5.36
C GLU A 274 -8.68 22.69 6.73
N GLU A 275 -9.84 22.08 6.93
CA GLU A 275 -10.54 22.10 8.23
C GLU A 275 -9.91 21.13 9.23
N ASN A 276 -9.16 20.14 8.73
CA ASN A 276 -8.69 19.02 9.54
C ASN A 276 -7.18 18.97 9.68
N ILE A 277 -6.40 19.59 8.81
CA ILE A 277 -4.93 19.64 8.91
C ILE A 277 -4.37 20.91 8.26
N THR A 278 -3.34 21.48 8.87
CA THR A 278 -2.53 22.54 8.26
C THR A 278 -1.26 21.96 7.62
N GLN A 279 -0.63 22.70 6.70
CA GLN A 279 0.56 22.21 6.01
C GLN A 279 1.71 21.80 6.94
N SER A 280 1.94 22.55 8.02
CA SER A 280 2.99 22.25 9.02
C SER A 280 2.68 21.01 9.86
N GLU A 281 1.42 20.60 9.92
CA GLU A 281 0.97 19.45 10.71
C GLU A 281 0.89 18.16 9.87
N ILE A 282 1.13 18.23 8.54
CA ILE A 282 1.14 17.05 7.68
C ILE A 282 2.29 16.13 8.12
N GLY A 283 1.91 15.04 8.79
CA GLY A 283 2.85 13.99 9.19
C GLY A 283 3.55 13.37 7.98
N LYS A 284 4.81 12.98 8.17
CA LYS A 284 5.56 12.28 7.12
C LYS A 284 5.01 10.87 6.96
N PRO A 285 4.92 10.33 5.72
CA PRO A 285 4.47 8.95 5.53
C PRO A 285 5.28 7.90 6.33
N THR A 286 6.57 8.16 6.55
CA THR A 286 7.43 7.29 7.37
C THR A 286 6.94 7.17 8.81
N ASP A 287 6.52 8.28 9.42
CA ASP A 287 6.01 8.29 10.79
C ASP A 287 4.72 7.47 10.89
N PHE A 288 3.87 7.50 9.85
CA PHE A 288 2.67 6.66 9.80
C PHE A 288 3.03 5.17 9.76
N TYR A 289 4.05 4.77 8.98
CA TYR A 289 4.51 3.39 8.94
C TYR A 289 5.06 2.94 10.31
N GLU A 290 5.78 3.81 11.00
CA GLU A 290 6.27 3.53 12.36
C GLU A 290 5.11 3.36 13.36
N GLU A 291 4.13 4.28 13.36
CA GLU A 291 2.92 4.16 14.18
C GLU A 291 2.16 2.86 13.87
N HIS A 292 2.08 2.48 12.59
CA HIS A 292 1.44 1.25 12.16
C HIS A 292 2.21 0.00 12.62
N GLU A 293 3.53 0.00 12.56
CA GLU A 293 4.35 -1.12 13.06
C GLU A 293 4.24 -1.27 14.59
N VAL A 294 4.13 -0.17 15.34
CA VAL A 294 3.89 -0.20 16.80
C VAL A 294 2.58 -0.92 17.11
N ILE A 295 1.46 -0.55 16.47
CA ILE A 295 0.17 -1.22 16.72
C ILE A 295 0.17 -2.67 16.23
N LYS A 296 0.88 -2.99 15.13
CA LYS A 296 1.07 -4.38 14.68
C LYS A 296 1.81 -5.21 15.73
N SER A 297 2.86 -4.67 16.36
CA SER A 297 3.57 -5.35 17.44
C SER A 297 2.67 -5.64 18.64
N ILE A 298 1.79 -4.69 19.02
CA ILE A 298 0.80 -4.89 20.08
C ILE A 298 -0.17 -6.02 19.69
N LEU A 299 -0.71 -6.00 18.48
CA LEU A 299 -1.61 -7.04 17.96
C LEU A 299 -0.94 -8.42 17.99
N THR A 300 0.32 -8.53 17.53
CA THR A 300 1.05 -9.80 17.53
C THR A 300 1.22 -10.35 18.95
N ARG A 301 1.60 -9.51 19.92
CA ARG A 301 1.75 -9.94 21.32
C ARG A 301 0.41 -10.33 21.95
N ALA A 302 -0.66 -9.61 21.65
CA ALA A 302 -2.00 -9.92 22.12
C ALA A 302 -2.53 -11.26 21.58
N LEU A 303 -2.32 -11.51 20.28
CA LEU A 303 -2.67 -12.78 19.64
C LEU A 303 -1.86 -13.96 20.19
N ALA A 304 -0.58 -13.75 20.50
CA ALA A 304 0.25 -14.78 21.12
C ALA A 304 -0.31 -15.17 22.51
N ARG A 305 -0.65 -14.19 23.36
CA ARG A 305 -1.25 -14.45 24.68
C ARG A 305 -2.56 -15.24 24.59
N ARG A 306 -3.41 -14.91 23.62
CA ARG A 306 -4.68 -15.62 23.41
C ARG A 306 -4.50 -17.05 22.87
N GLY A 307 -3.38 -17.35 22.21
CA GLY A 307 -3.06 -18.69 21.73
C GLY A 307 -2.49 -19.61 22.81
N ASP A 308 -2.03 -19.03 23.94
CA ASP A 308 -1.48 -19.75 25.08
C ASP A 308 -2.55 -20.08 26.17
N GLU A 309 -3.81 -19.64 25.97
CA GLU A 309 -4.99 -19.96 26.79
C GLU A 309 -5.82 -21.10 26.20
#